data_AF-X1AC91-F1
#
_entry.id   AF-X1AC91-F1
#
_cell.length_a   1.000
_cell.length_b   1.000
_cell.length_c   1.000
_cell.angle_alpha   90.00
_cell.angle_beta   90.00
_cell.angle_gamma   90.00
#
_symmetry.space_group_name_H-M   'P 1'
#
loop_
_entity.id
_entity.type
_entity.pdbx_description
1 polymer ?
#
loop_
_entity_poly.entity_id
_entity_poly.type
_entity_poly.pdbx_seq_one_letter_code
_entity_poly.pdbx_strand_id
1 'polypeptide(L)'
;MSHIYKKFVNERAAELVTETERIRNVTVIAHIDHGKTTLTDSLIAASGLLSKDVAGTARLLDYDLIEQQRGITIKASGITILHSMNALTRSVEFSLPPAF
;
A
#
# COMPACT_ATOMS: atom_id res chain seq x y z
N MET A 1 1.98 -16.72 11.37
CA MET A 1 1.48 -15.32 11.50
C MET A 1 0.96 -14.72 10.18
N SER A 2 1.56 -14.99 9.01
CA SER A 2 1.18 -14.37 7.72
C SER A 2 -0.21 -14.76 7.15
N HIS A 3 -0.62 -16.04 7.24
CA HIS A 3 -1.82 -16.51 6.53
C HIS A 3 -3.15 -16.06 7.16
N ILE A 4 -3.23 -16.05 8.50
CA ILE A 4 -4.45 -15.70 9.24
C ILE A 4 -4.76 -14.22 9.07
N TYR A 5 -3.74 -13.36 9.13
CA TYR A 5 -3.91 -11.92 8.98
C TYR A 5 -4.33 -11.52 7.55
N LYS A 6 -3.76 -12.17 6.52
CA LYS A 6 -4.19 -11.98 5.13
C LYS A 6 -5.64 -12.38 4.90
N LYS A 7 -6.08 -13.52 5.47
CA LYS A 7 -7.47 -13.98 5.38
C LYS A 7 -8.43 -12.98 6.05
N PHE A 8 -8.08 -12.52 7.26
CA PHE A 8 -8.87 -11.53 7.99
C PHE A 8 -9.00 -10.19 7.26
N VAL A 9 -7.90 -9.71 6.66
CA VAL A 9 -7.92 -8.46 5.86
C VAL A 9 -8.79 -8.63 4.63
N ASN A 10 -8.70 -9.76 3.92
CA ASN A 10 -9.53 -10.01 2.74
C ASN A 10 -11.02 -10.07 3.05
N GLU A 11 -11.41 -10.74 4.14
CA GLU A 11 -12.81 -10.85 4.57
C GLU A 11 -13.38 -9.46 4.92
N ARG A 12 -12.66 -8.68 5.74
CA ARG A 12 -13.08 -7.31 6.11
C ARG A 12 -13.05 -6.33 4.96
N ALA A 13 -12.08 -6.44 4.06
CA ALA A 13 -12.01 -5.60 2.88
C ALA A 13 -13.23 -5.84 1.97
N ALA A 14 -13.62 -7.10 1.75
CA ALA A 14 -14.78 -7.44 0.95
C ALA A 14 -16.09 -6.85 1.51
N GLU A 15 -16.27 -6.88 2.83
CA GLU A 15 -17.42 -6.25 3.49
C GLU A 15 -17.42 -4.73 3.30
N LEU A 16 -16.28 -4.08 3.51
CA LEU A 16 -16.15 -2.61 3.43
C LEU A 16 -16.24 -2.06 2.01
N VAL A 17 -15.94 -2.85 0.98
CA VAL A 17 -16.08 -2.44 -0.44
C VAL A 17 -17.55 -2.14 -0.80
N THR A 18 -18.51 -2.69 -0.04
CA THR A 18 -19.93 -2.37 -0.24
C THR A 18 -20.32 -1.00 0.30
N GLU A 19 -19.54 -0.43 1.21
CA GLU A 19 -19.78 0.88 1.83
C GLU A 19 -18.89 1.95 1.19
N THR A 20 -19.34 2.59 0.11
CA THR A 20 -18.54 3.56 -0.67
C THR A 20 -17.99 4.72 0.16
N GLU A 21 -18.69 5.17 1.20
CA GLU A 21 -18.23 6.23 2.11
C GLU A 21 -16.99 5.84 2.94
N ARG A 22 -16.73 4.54 3.07
CA ARG A 22 -15.58 3.97 3.79
C ARG A 22 -14.39 3.67 2.90
N ILE A 23 -14.50 3.87 1.59
CA ILE A 23 -13.42 3.69 0.62
C ILE A 23 -12.68 5.01 0.43
N ARG A 24 -11.35 4.97 0.44
CA ARG A 24 -10.48 6.11 0.12
C ARG A 24 -9.45 5.69 -0.92
N ASN A 25 -9.57 6.25 -2.11
CA ASN A 25 -8.58 6.06 -3.16
C ASN A 25 -7.53 7.16 -3.05
N VAL A 26 -6.27 6.77 -2.94
CA VAL A 26 -5.13 7.65 -2.76
C VAL A 26 -4.09 7.30 -3.82
N THR A 27 -3.62 8.31 -4.53
CA THR A 27 -2.53 8.16 -5.50
C THR A 27 -1.33 8.96 -5.03
N VAL A 28 -0.18 8.31 -4.88
CA VAL A 28 1.06 8.98 -4.45
C VAL A 28 1.85 9.37 -5.69
N ILE A 29 1.96 10.67 -5.92
CA ILE A 29 2.67 11.27 -7.06
C ILE A 29 3.79 12.15 -6.52
N ALA A 30 4.96 12.09 -7.15
CA ALA A 30 6.12 12.93 -6.89
C ALA A 30 7.05 12.91 -8.12
N HIS A 31 8.21 13.56 -8.06
CA HIS A 31 9.26 13.40 -9.06
C HIS A 31 10.08 12.11 -8.82
N ILE A 32 10.95 11.75 -9.76
CA ILE A 32 11.91 10.64 -9.59
C ILE A 32 12.78 10.93 -8.34
N ASP A 33 13.12 9.87 -7.60
CA ASP A 33 13.94 9.90 -6.37
C ASP A 33 13.35 10.69 -5.17
N HIS A 34 12.10 11.14 -5.25
CA HIS A 34 11.42 11.81 -4.12
C HIS A 34 10.80 10.83 -3.10
N GLY A 35 11.13 9.55 -3.17
CA GLY A 35 10.76 8.57 -2.15
C GLY A 35 9.28 8.18 -2.13
N LYS A 36 8.58 8.19 -3.27
CA LYS A 36 7.17 7.73 -3.34
C LYS A 36 6.99 6.32 -2.79
N THR A 37 7.80 5.38 -3.26
CA THR A 37 7.72 3.98 -2.82
C THR A 37 8.07 3.87 -1.35
N THR A 38 9.07 4.62 -0.87
CA THR A 38 9.46 4.67 0.54
C THR A 38 8.32 5.17 1.45
N LEU A 39 7.62 6.22 1.02
CA LEU A 39 6.45 6.75 1.73
C LEU A 39 5.34 5.70 1.79
N THR A 40 5.01 5.10 0.64
CA THR A 40 3.93 4.11 0.57
C THR A 40 4.24 2.86 1.39
N ASP A 41 5.47 2.36 1.38
CA ASP A 41 5.91 1.26 2.24
C ASP A 41 5.74 1.59 3.73
N SER A 42 6.07 2.82 4.13
CA SER A 42 5.91 3.26 5.51
C SER A 42 4.44 3.28 5.94
N LEU A 43 3.54 3.68 5.05
CA LEU A 43 2.08 3.65 5.28
C LEU A 43 1.55 2.21 5.37
N ILE A 44 2.03 1.32 4.51
CA ILE A 44 1.68 -0.11 4.56
C ILE A 44 2.19 -0.72 5.87
N ALA A 45 3.40 -0.38 6.32
CA ALA A 45 3.91 -0.85 7.60
C ALA A 45 3.13 -0.30 8.80
N ALA A 46 2.67 0.96 8.74
CA ALA A 46 1.80 1.53 9.76
C ALA A 46 0.44 0.80 9.87
N SER A 47 -0.04 0.20 8.78
CA SER A 47 -1.26 -0.64 8.78
C SER A 47 -1.06 -2.06 9.34
N GLY A 48 0.19 -2.44 9.63
CA GLY A 48 0.54 -3.79 10.09
C GLY A 48 0.59 -4.84 8.97
N LEU A 49 0.46 -4.45 7.70
CA LEU A 49 0.61 -5.36 6.55
C LEU A 49 2.07 -5.65 6.18
N LEU A 50 2.98 -4.76 6.54
CA LEU A 50 4.42 -4.89 6.35
C LEU A 50 5.13 -4.71 7.70
N SER A 51 6.23 -5.43 7.94
CA SER A 51 7.05 -5.17 9.13
C SER A 51 7.75 -3.81 9.00
N LYS A 52 7.84 -3.07 10.10
CA LYS A 52 8.55 -1.77 10.14
C LYS A 52 10.02 -1.91 9.75
N ASP A 53 10.64 -3.04 10.07
CA ASP A 53 12.07 -3.28 9.78
C ASP A 53 12.36 -3.44 8.28
N VAL A 54 11.34 -3.76 7.49
CA VAL A 54 11.47 -3.97 6.03
C VAL A 54 10.81 -2.83 5.25
N ALA A 55 10.16 -1.87 5.94
CA ALA A 55 9.52 -0.73 5.31
C ALA A 55 10.55 0.17 4.62
N GLY A 56 10.32 0.50 3.34
CA GLY A 56 11.19 1.36 2.54
C GLY A 56 12.34 0.63 1.87
N THR A 57 12.82 -0.49 2.43
CA THR A 57 13.79 -1.38 1.78
C THR A 57 13.11 -2.43 0.91
N ALA A 58 11.95 -2.93 1.34
CA ALA A 58 11.17 -3.91 0.55
C ALA A 58 10.76 -3.36 -0.81
N ARG A 59 10.43 -2.06 -0.88
CA ARG A 59 9.80 -1.42 -2.04
C ARG A 59 8.67 -2.30 -2.56
N LEU A 60 7.70 -2.59 -1.70
CA LEU A 60 6.73 -3.67 -1.90
C LEU A 60 5.98 -3.55 -3.23
N LEU A 61 5.74 -2.32 -3.66
CA LEU A 61 5.02 -1.97 -4.87
C LEU A 61 5.88 -1.92 -6.13
N ASP A 62 7.21 -1.84 -5.99
CA ASP A 62 8.19 -2.01 -7.08
C ASP A 62 8.64 -3.48 -7.08
N TYR A 63 7.73 -4.39 -7.47
CA TYR A 63 7.95 -5.83 -7.39
C TYR A 63 8.74 -6.40 -8.58
N ASP A 64 8.87 -5.65 -9.67
CA ASP A 64 9.63 -6.06 -10.85
C ASP A 64 11.14 -5.92 -10.57
N LEU A 65 11.93 -6.92 -10.96
CA LEU A 65 13.38 -6.92 -10.76
C LEU A 65 14.05 -5.67 -11.36
N ILE A 66 13.55 -5.22 -12.52
CA ILE A 66 14.09 -4.04 -13.22
C ILE A 66 13.80 -2.78 -12.41
N GLU A 67 12.61 -2.67 -11.82
CA GLU A 67 12.21 -1.55 -10.95
C GLU A 67 13.08 -1.51 -9.70
N GLN A 68 13.32 -2.66 -9.06
CA GLN A 68 14.18 -2.76 -7.89
C GLN A 68 15.63 -2.38 -8.19
N GLN A 69 16.19 -2.87 -9.30
CA GLN A 69 17.55 -2.57 -9.72
C GLN A 69 17.76 -1.10 -10.05
N ARG A 70 16.77 -0.47 -10.69
CA ARG A 70 16.86 0.92 -11.13
C ARG A 70 16.36 1.93 -10.11
N GLY A 71 15.62 1.48 -9.09
CA GLY A 71 15.00 2.34 -8.09
C GLY A 71 13.92 3.26 -8.64
N ILE A 72 13.25 2.85 -9.71
CA ILE A 72 12.18 3.61 -10.36
C ILE A 72 10.92 2.77 -10.48
N THR A 73 9.76 3.41 -10.33
CA THR A 73 8.45 2.80 -10.63
C THR A 73 8.19 2.91 -12.13
N ILE A 74 8.13 1.77 -12.82
CA ILE A 74 7.94 1.66 -14.28
C ILE A 74 6.50 1.26 -14.59
N LYS A 75 5.89 0.46 -13.72
CA LYS A 75 4.53 -0.08 -13.86
C LYS A 75 3.63 0.52 -12.79
N ALA A 76 2.38 0.71 -13.16
CA ALA A 76 1.36 1.07 -12.18
C ALA A 76 1.11 -0.11 -11.24
N SER A 77 1.18 0.13 -9.93
CA SER A 77 0.92 -0.86 -8.90
C SER A 77 0.02 -0.27 -7.81
N GLY A 78 -0.69 -1.14 -7.10
CA GLY A 78 -1.60 -0.69 -6.06
C GLY A 78 -1.80 -1.71 -4.96
N ILE A 79 -2.22 -1.23 -3.79
CA ILE A 79 -2.49 -2.05 -2.62
C ILE A 79 -3.62 -1.44 -1.80
N THR A 80 -4.48 -2.31 -1.29
CA THR A 80 -5.51 -1.93 -0.34
C THR A 80 -5.05 -2.22 1.07
N ILE A 81 -5.18 -1.23 1.95
CA ILE A 81 -4.93 -1.37 3.38
C ILE A 81 -6.21 -1.07 4.17
N LEU A 82 -6.34 -1.66 5.35
CA LEU A 82 -7.40 -1.33 6.29
C LEU A 82 -6.87 -0.37 7.34
N HIS A 83 -7.56 0.76 7.54
CA HIS A 83 -7.19 1.75 8.53
C HIS A 83 -8.37 2.02 9.47
N SER A 84 -8.15 1.93 10.78
CA SER A 84 -9.15 2.21 11.80
C SER A 84 -8.86 3.53 12.49
N MET A 85 -9.81 4.47 12.45
CA MET A 85 -9.70 5.77 13.10
C MET A 85 -11.05 6.14 13.73
N ASN A 86 -11.05 6.56 15.00
CA ASN A 86 -12.25 6.96 15.75
C ASN A 86 -13.37 5.90 15.69
N ALA A 87 -13.03 4.63 15.96
CA ALA A 87 -13.90 3.45 15.88
C ALA A 87 -14.45 3.09 14.48
N LEU A 88 -14.10 3.84 13.44
CA LEU A 88 -14.50 3.57 12.05
C LEU A 88 -13.34 2.92 11.28
N THR A 89 -13.57 1.75 10.72
CA THR A 89 -12.63 1.09 9.81
C THR A 89 -12.93 1.51 8.38
N ARG A 90 -11.90 1.90 7.64
CA ARG A 90 -11.96 2.31 6.24
C ARG A 90 -11.01 1.48 5.41
N SER A 91 -11.37 1.22 4.16
CA SER A 91 -10.46 0.69 3.15
C SER A 91 -9.77 1.86 2.47
N VAL A 92 -8.44 1.84 2.43
CA VAL A 92 -7.63 2.83 1.73
C VAL A 92 -6.87 2.12 0.63
N GLU A 93 -7.17 2.48 -0.61
CA GLU A 93 -6.50 1.96 -1.79
C GLU A 93 -5.39 2.93 -2.20
N PHE A 94 -4.14 2.48 -2.13
CA PHE A 94 -2.99 3.21 -2.60
C PHE A 94 -2.66 2.80 -4.03
N SER A 95 -2.39 3.77 -4.89
CA SER A 95 -1.89 3.57 -6.24
C SER A 95 -0.59 4.34 -6.46
N LEU A 96 0.38 3.65 -7.06
CA LEU A 96 1.65 4.20 -7.52
C LEU A 96 1.67 4.20 -9.06
N PRO A 97 1.53 5.36 -9.71
CA PRO A 97 1.77 5.47 -11.13
C PRO A 97 3.28 5.51 -11.43
N PRO A 98 3.69 5.19 -12.68
CA PRO A 98 5.07 5.34 -13.12
C PRO A 98 5.60 6.75 -12.86
N ALA A 99 6.87 6.84 -12.46
CA ALA A 99 7.54 8.12 -12.29
C ALA A 99 8.08 8.60 -13.65
N PHE A 100 7.86 9.89 -13.95
CA PHE A 100 8.43 10.59 -15.11
C PHE A 100 9.47 11.61 -14.64
#